data_AF-A0A917QJG6-F1
#
_entry.id   AF-A0A917QJG6-F1
#
_cell.length_a   1.000
_cell.length_b   1.000
_cell.length_c   1.000
_cell.angle_alpha   90.00
_cell.angle_beta   90.00
_cell.angle_gamma   90.00
#
_symmetry.space_group_name_H-M   'P 1'
#
loop_
_entity.id
_entity.type
_entity.pdbx_description
1 polymer ?
#
loop_
_entity_poly.entity_id
_entity_poly.type
_entity_poly.pdbx_seq_one_letter_code
_entity_poly.pdbx_strand_id
1 'polypeptide(L)' 'MATIQIRDIPEEDAEVLRRRAEAAGMSLQAYVRRGLIAAARRPTKDEATRAIREALGKPTPGATNESILEALDAARCD' A
#
# COMPACT_ATOMS: atom_id res chain seq x y z
N MET A 1 -2.25 18.35 -9.33
CA MET A 1 -3.56 18.01 -8.71
C MET A 1 -4.46 17.49 -9.81
N ALA A 2 -4.91 16.25 -9.73
CA ALA A 2 -5.77 15.64 -10.75
C ALA A 2 -7.21 15.54 -10.20
N THR A 3 -8.18 15.97 -11.00
CA THR A 3 -9.61 15.84 -10.68
C THR A 3 -10.16 14.65 -11.46
N ILE A 4 -10.79 13.71 -10.75
CA ILE A 4 -11.39 12.52 -11.34
C ILE A 4 -12.90 12.63 -11.18
N GLN A 5 -13.64 12.51 -12.29
CA GLN A 5 -15.09 12.34 -12.26
C GLN A 5 -15.41 10.86 -12.49
N ILE A 6 -16.18 10.27 -11.58
CA ILE A 6 -16.65 8.89 -11.68
C ILE A 6 -18.14 8.96 -12.06
N ARG A 7 -18.50 8.37 -13.20
CA ARG A 7 -19.87 8.33 -13.70
C ARG A 7 -20.46 6.93 -13.49
N ASP A 8 -21.77 6.85 -13.63
CA ASP A 8 -22.50 5.58 -13.71
C ASP A 8 -22.30 4.67 -12.48
N ILE A 9 -22.21 5.28 -11.29
CA ILE A 9 -22.21 4.53 -10.03
C ILE A 9 -23.65 4.05 -9.77
N PRO A 10 -23.89 2.74 -9.59
CA PRO A 10 -25.21 2.25 -9.18
C PRO A 10 -25.70 2.94 -7.91
N GLU A 11 -26.98 3.30 -7.87
CA GLU A 11 -27.56 4.06 -6.74
C GLU A 11 -27.38 3.31 -5.40
N GLU A 12 -27.51 1.99 -5.42
CA GLU A 12 -27.31 1.12 -4.25
C GLU A 12 -25.88 1.22 -3.69
N ASP A 13 -24.87 1.26 -4.56
CA ASP A 13 -23.47 1.41 -4.16
C ASP A 13 -23.18 2.81 -3.64
N ALA A 14 -23.74 3.84 -4.28
CA ALA A 14 -23.60 5.23 -3.87
C ALA A 14 -24.19 5.47 -2.47
N GLU A 15 -25.32 4.82 -2.16
CA GLU A 15 -25.96 4.86 -0.85
C GLU A 15 -25.11 4.16 0.23
N VAL A 16 -24.54 3.00 -0.08
CA VAL A 16 -23.61 2.31 0.83
C VAL A 16 -22.39 3.20 1.14
N LEU A 17 -21.83 3.86 0.13
CA LEU A 17 -20.69 4.76 0.32
C LEU A 17 -21.06 5.99 1.16
N ARG A 18 -22.26 6.57 0.96
CA ARG A 18 -22.78 7.68 1.80
C ARG A 18 -22.88 7.29 3.26
N ARG A 19 -23.55 6.18 3.57
CA ARG A 19 -23.69 5.69 4.95
C ARG A 19 -22.35 5.45 5.63
N ARG A 20 -21.38 4.88 4.89
CA ARG A 20 -20.02 4.66 5.42
C ARG A 20 -19.25 5.96 5.63
N ALA A 21 -19.44 6.95 4.76
CA ALA A 21 -18.83 8.27 4.92
C ALA A 21 -19.39 9.00 6.16
N GLU A 22 -20.71 8.97 6.34
CA GLU A 22 -21.40 9.53 7.51
C GLU A 22 -20.94 8.85 8.81
N ALA A 23 -20.89 7.52 8.84
CA ALA A 23 -20.39 6.76 9.99
C ALA A 23 -18.92 7.09 10.33
N ALA A 24 -18.13 7.50 9.33
CA ALA A 24 -16.75 7.95 9.52
C ALA A 24 -16.62 9.46 9.83
N GLY A 25 -17.73 10.22 9.87
CA GLY A 25 -17.72 11.67 10.04
C GLY A 25 -17.06 12.43 8.88
N MET A 26 -17.10 11.86 7.67
CA MET A 26 -16.44 12.40 6.48
C MET A 26 -17.47 12.79 5.41
N SER A 27 -17.15 13.79 4.59
CA SER A 27 -17.88 13.98 3.34
C SER A 27 -17.66 12.79 2.41
N LEU A 28 -18.64 12.49 1.56
CA LEU A 28 -18.54 11.38 0.58
C LEU A 28 -17.27 11.50 -0.27
N GLN A 29 -16.96 12.70 -0.77
CA GLN A 29 -15.77 12.95 -1.57
C GLN A 29 -14.47 12.68 -0.79
N ALA A 30 -14.40 13.06 0.48
CA ALA A 30 -13.23 12.79 1.33
C ALA A 30 -13.07 11.29 1.60
N TYR A 31 -14.17 10.58 1.86
CA TYR A 31 -14.19 9.15 2.09
C TYR A 31 -13.71 8.36 0.84
N VAL A 32 -14.29 8.65 -0.33
CA VAL A 32 -13.90 8.00 -1.59
C VAL A 32 -12.44 8.31 -1.93
N ARG A 33 -12.01 9.57 -1.78
CA ARG A 33 -10.60 9.95 -1.98
C ARG A 33 -9.66 9.15 -1.09
N ARG A 34 -10.00 8.97 0.19
CA ARG A 34 -9.20 8.16 1.12
C ARG A 34 -9.07 6.71 0.63
N GLY A 35 -10.18 6.12 0.17
CA GLY A 35 -10.18 4.78 -0.43
C GLY A 35 -9.28 4.67 -1.67
N LEU A 36 -9.40 5.62 -2.60
CA LEU A 36 -8.59 5.64 -3.82
C LEU A 36 -7.09 5.82 -3.53
N ILE A 37 -6.72 6.67 -2.58
CA ILE A 37 -5.33 6.84 -2.17
C ILE A 37 -4.79 5.55 -1.54
N ALA A 38 -5.58 4.89 -0.69
CA ALA A 38 -5.19 3.63 -0.08
C ALA A 38 -5.00 2.53 -1.16
N ALA A 39 -5.88 2.47 -2.14
CA ALA A 39 -5.78 1.54 -3.26
C ALA A 39 -4.53 1.81 -4.11
N ALA A 40 -4.24 3.07 -4.45
CA ALA A 40 -3.08 3.44 -5.24
C ALA A 40 -1.74 3.20 -4.53
N ARG A 41 -1.72 3.29 -3.20
CA ARG A 41 -0.50 3.05 -2.40
C ARG A 41 -0.22 1.57 -2.19
N ARG A 42 -1.22 0.71 -2.32
CA ARG A 42 -1.05 -0.73 -2.11
C ARG A 42 -0.63 -1.35 -3.44
N PRO A 43 0.60 -1.87 -3.57
CA PRO A 43 1.00 -2.56 -4.80
C PRO A 43 0.10 -3.76 -5.02
N THR A 44 -0.26 -3.98 -6.28
CA THR A 44 -0.89 -5.21 -6.72
C THR A 44 0.06 -6.39 -6.51
N LYS A 45 -0.47 -7.62 -6.47
CA LYS A 45 0.36 -8.83 -6.35
C LYS A 45 1.40 -8.92 -7.48
N ASP A 46 0.99 -8.55 -8.69
CA ASP A 46 1.86 -8.57 -9.87
C ASP A 46 2.97 -7.52 -9.77
N GLU A 47 2.63 -6.30 -9.33
CA GLU A 47 3.61 -5.25 -9.06
C GLU A 47 4.60 -5.65 -7.96
N ALA A 48 4.11 -6.25 -6.88
CA ALA A 48 4.96 -6.73 -5.79
C ALA A 48 5.91 -7.85 -6.29
N THR A 49 5.39 -8.80 -7.06
CA THR A 49 6.20 -9.91 -7.62
C THR A 49 7.24 -9.38 -8.60
N ARG A 50 6.87 -8.39 -9.43
CA ARG A 50 7.80 -7.70 -10.32
C ARG A 50 8.89 -6.97 -9.54
N ALA A 51 8.52 -6.22 -8.51
CA ALA A 51 9.48 -5.51 -7.66
C ALA A 51 10.46 -6.47 -6.96
N ILE A 52 9.98 -7.62 -6.46
CA ILE A 52 10.84 -8.66 -5.87
C ILE A 52 11.82 -9.21 -6.92
N ARG A 53 11.33 -9.53 -8.12
CA ARG A 53 12.19 -10.05 -9.20
C ARG A 53 13.25 -9.03 -9.61
N GLU A 54 12.89 -7.76 -9.73
CA GLU A 54 13.83 -6.68 -10.02
C GLU A 54 14.86 -6.49 -8.90
N ALA A 55 14.46 -6.64 -7.64
CA ALA A 55 15.37 -6.58 -6.50
C ALA A 55 16.36 -7.76 -6.50
N LEU A 56 15.89 -8.98 -6.77
CA LEU A 56 16.72 -10.19 -6.83
C LEU A 56 17.64 -10.22 -8.07
N GLY A 57 17.25 -9.57 -9.17
CA GLY A 57 18.06 -9.49 -10.38
C GLY A 57 19.23 -8.51 -10.29
N LYS A 58 19.26 -7.65 -9.27
CA LYS A 58 20.40 -6.76 -9.00
C LYS A 58 21.38 -7.51 -8.11
N PRO A 59 22.67 -7.63 -8.50
CA PRO A 59 23.68 -8.18 -7.62
C PRO A 59 23.97 -7.18 -6.50
N THR A 60 23.15 -7.21 -5.46
CA THR A 60 23.50 -6.64 -4.16
C THR A 60 24.33 -7.68 -3.39
N PRO A 61 25.34 -7.27 -2.61
CA PRO A 61 25.89 -8.15 -1.60
C PRO A 61 24.73 -8.47 -0.66
N GLY A 62 24.14 -9.66 -0.78
CA GLY A 62 23.22 -10.18 0.21
C GLY A 62 23.92 -10.27 1.56
N ALA A 63 23.17 -10.59 2.62
CA ALA A 63 23.79 -10.88 3.90
C ALA A 63 24.81 -12.01 3.73
N THR A 64 26.06 -11.74 4.05
CA THR A 64 27.11 -12.76 4.13
C THR A 64 27.04 -13.45 5.49
N ASN A 65 27.52 -14.69 5.59
CA ASN A 65 27.61 -15.36 6.88
C ASN A 65 28.37 -14.54 7.92
N GLU A 66 29.43 -13.84 7.51
CA GLU A 66 30.22 -12.94 8.37
C GLU A 66 29.37 -11.78 8.89
N SER A 67 28.65 -11.07 8.02
CA SER A 67 27.76 -9.95 8.43
C SER A 67 26.62 -10.39 9.35
N ILE A 68 26.13 -11.62 9.19
CA ILE A 68 25.08 -12.19 10.04
C ILE A 68 25.64 -12.47 11.44
N LEU A 69 26.84 -13.06 11.53
CA LEU A 69 27.49 -13.36 12.80
C LEU A 69 27.85 -12.07 13.56
N GLU A 70 28.39 -11.05 12.86
CA GLU A 70 28.67 -9.74 13.45
C GLU A 70 27.41 -9.07 14.03
N ALA A 71 26.29 -9.08 13.29
CA ALA A 71 25.03 -8.53 13.76
C ALA A 71 24.47 -9.31 14.97
N LEU A 72 24.66 -10.64 14.99
CA LEU A 72 24.22 -11.50 16.08
C LEU A 72 25.02 -11.24 17.37
N ASP A 73 26.33 -11.04 17.24
CA ASP A 73 27.21 -10.75 18.37
C ASP A 73 26.98 -9.34 18.92
N ALA A 74 26.76 -8.35 18.05
CA ALA A 74 26.37 -7.00 18.47
C ALA A 74 25.07 -7.00 19.30
N ALA A 75 24.07 -7.79 18.90
CA ALA A 75 22.79 -7.88 19.60
C ALA A 75 22.86 -8.62 20.96
N ARG A 76 23.96 -9.32 21.26
CA ARG A 76 24.18 -10.02 22.54
C ARG A 76 24.95 -9.17 23.56
N CYS A 77 25.55 -8.06 23.11
CA CYS A 77 26.32 -7.15 23.96
C CYS A 77 25.49 -5.98 24.53
N ASP A 78 24.23 -5.82 24.09
CA ASP A 78 23.20 -4.98 24.72
C ASP A 78 22.41 -5.77 25.79
#